data_AF-A0A8T0Y5L4-F1
#
_entry.id   AF-A0A8T0Y5L4-F1
#
_cell.length_a   1.000
_cell.length_b   1.000
_cell.length_c   1.000
_cell.angle_alpha   90.00
_cell.angle_beta   90.00
_cell.angle_gamma   90.00
#
_symmetry.space_group_name_H-M   'P 1'
#
loop_
_entity.id
_entity.type
_entity.pdbx_description
1 polymer ?
#
loop_
_entity_poly.entity_id
_entity_poly.type
_entity_poly.pdbx_seq_one_letter_code
_entity_poly.pdbx_strand_id
1 'polypeptide(L)' 'MAPTPFEVSDVLAAVNESTSAAGARRRVFVTGVAGFIGFHTAKTLLARGDDVVIVDEMNDYYDVKLKQSNLDWLT' A
#
# COMPACT_ATOMS: atom_id res chain seq x y z
N MET A 1 31.46 -27.08 5.12
CA MET A 1 31.36 -26.06 6.20
C MET A 1 29.96 -25.48 6.08
N ALA A 2 29.05 -25.85 6.98
CA ALA A 2 27.67 -25.34 6.93
C ALA A 2 27.69 -23.82 7.23
N PRO A 3 26.84 -23.01 6.58
CA PRO A 3 26.72 -21.61 6.96
C PRO A 3 26.30 -21.53 8.44
N THR A 4 26.96 -20.65 9.18
CA THR A 4 26.64 -20.37 10.59
C THR A 4 25.19 -19.88 10.72
N PRO A 5 24.49 -20.15 11.84
CA PRO A 5 23.16 -19.60 12.07
C PRO A 5 23.23 -18.07 12.02
N PHE A 6 22.28 -17.43 11.33
CA PHE A 6 22.16 -15.97 11.30
C PHE A 6 22.12 -15.44 12.74
N GLU A 7 23.05 -14.53 13.08
CA GLU A 7 23.10 -13.93 14.41
C GLU A 7 21.90 -13.00 14.60
N VAL A 8 21.42 -12.85 15.84
CA VAL A 8 20.26 -11.99 16.14
C VAL A 8 20.45 -10.53 15.68
N SER A 9 21.71 -10.07 15.62
CA SER A 9 22.09 -8.78 15.06
C SER A 9 21.77 -8.66 13.57
N ASP A 10 21.88 -9.74 12.81
CA ASP A 10 21.66 -9.76 11.36
C ASP A 10 20.17 -9.62 11.04
N VAL A 11 19.32 -10.23 11.87
CA VAL A 11 17.86 -10.09 11.78
C VAL A 11 17.45 -8.65 12.11
N LEU A 12 18.02 -8.06 13.17
CA LEU A 12 17.74 -6.68 13.55
C LEU A 12 18.24 -5.67 12.51
N ALA A 13 19.39 -5.94 11.88
CA ALA A 13 19.91 -5.13 10.79
C ALA A 13 18.99 -5.15 9.55
N ALA A 14 18.51 -6.34 9.13
CA ALA A 14 17.58 -6.47 8.00
C ALA A 14 16.23 -5.75 8.25
N VAL A 15 15.75 -5.77 9.50
CA VAL A 15 14.53 -5.04 9.90
C VAL A 15 14.77 -3.52 9.85
N ASN A 16 15.93 -3.04 10.30
CA ASN A 16 16.26 -1.61 10.29
C ASN A 16 16.55 -1.07 8.88
N GLU A 17 17.21 -1.83 8.00
CA GLU A 17 17.43 -1.45 6.60
C GLU A 17 16.11 -1.27 5.86
N SER A 18 15.15 -2.17 6.09
CA SER A 18 13.80 -2.08 5.51
C SER A 18 13.00 -0.86 6.00
N THR A 19 13.37 -0.31 7.17
CA THR A 19 12.69 0.82 7.82
C THR A 19 13.31 2.18 7.47
N SER A 20 14.48 2.20 6.81
CA SER A 20 15.27 3.41 6.53
C SER A 20 14.75 4.32 5.41
N ALA A 21 13.67 3.96 4.73
CA ALA A 21 13.05 4.79 3.69
C ALA A 21 11.97 5.75 4.25
N ALA A 22 12.23 6.36 5.42
CA ALA A 22 11.33 7.29 6.10
C ALA A 22 11.04 8.60 5.32
N GLY A 23 11.67 8.79 4.15
CA GLY A 23 11.40 9.91 3.24
C GLY A 23 11.35 9.53 1.75
N ALA A 24 11.36 8.24 1.40
CA ALA A 24 11.29 7.86 -0.01
C ALA A 24 9.83 7.70 -0.44
N ARG A 25 9.34 8.66 -1.22
CA ARG A 25 8.07 8.59 -1.95
C ARG A 25 8.06 7.32 -2.81
N ARG A 26 7.18 6.36 -2.49
CA ARG A 26 7.06 5.12 -3.26
C ARG A 26 5.98 5.26 -4.31
N ARG A 27 6.12 4.53 -5.43
CA ARG A 27 5.04 4.34 -6.39
C ARG A 27 4.34 3.03 -6.09
N VAL A 28 3.05 3.09 -5.75
CA VAL A 28 2.26 1.95 -5.27
C VAL A 28 1.08 1.74 -6.22
N PHE A 29 0.93 0.52 -6.72
CA PHE A 29 -0.22 0.11 -7.53
C PHE A 29 -1.25 -0.57 -6.63
N VAL A 30 -2.47 -0.05 -6.60
CA VAL A 30 -3.54 -0.56 -5.74
C VAL A 30 -4.73 -0.98 -6.59
N THR A 31 -5.10 -2.25 -6.47
CA THR A 31 -6.30 -2.83 -7.07
C THR A 31 -7.44 -2.90 -6.06
N GLY A 32 -8.69 -2.73 -6.48
CA GLY A 32 -9.82 -2.84 -5.55
C GLY A 32 -10.01 -1.60 -4.66
N VAL A 33 -9.52 -0.45 -5.11
CA VAL A 33 -9.52 0.82 -4.37
C VAL A 33 -10.90 1.35 -4.04
N ALA A 34 -11.89 1.11 -4.88
CA ALA A 34 -13.24 1.60 -4.63
C ALA A 34 -13.94 0.83 -3.50
N GLY A 35 -13.39 -0.33 -3.09
CA GLY A 35 -13.83 -1.10 -1.94
C GLY A 35 -13.41 -0.50 -0.58
N PHE A 36 -13.98 -1.02 0.51
CA PHE A 36 -13.74 -0.51 1.87
C PHE A 36 -12.25 -0.51 2.26
N ILE A 37 -11.55 -1.63 2.07
CA ILE A 37 -10.13 -1.75 2.45
C ILE A 37 -9.25 -0.94 1.50
N GLY A 38 -9.52 -1.03 0.19
CA GLY A 38 -8.75 -0.35 -0.83
C GLY A 38 -8.77 1.17 -0.66
N PHE A 39 -9.93 1.74 -0.35
CA PHE A 39 -10.09 3.18 -0.13
C PHE A 39 -9.25 3.68 1.05
N HIS A 40 -9.37 3.03 2.20
CA HIS A 40 -8.61 3.41 3.41
C HIS A 40 -7.10 3.20 3.23
N THR A 41 -6.71 2.16 2.48
CA THR A 41 -5.31 1.89 2.14
C THR A 41 -4.75 2.99 1.24
N ALA A 42 -5.42 3.30 0.13
CA ALA A 42 -5.01 4.35 -0.80
C ALA A 42 -4.93 5.72 -0.11
N LYS A 43 -5.94 6.05 0.71
CA LYS A 43 -5.95 7.28 1.52
C LYS A 43 -4.72 7.39 2.45
N THR A 44 -4.34 6.28 3.10
CA THR A 44 -3.18 6.26 3.99
C THR A 44 -1.86 6.40 3.23
N LEU A 45 -1.75 5.75 2.07
CA LEU A 45 -0.57 5.85 1.19
C LEU A 45 -0.40 7.26 0.62
N LEU A 46 -1.49 7.87 0.15
CA LEU A 46 -1.48 9.27 -0.32
C LEU A 46 -1.11 10.24 0.81
N ALA A 47 -1.66 10.06 2.02
CA ALA A 47 -1.32 10.90 3.17
C ALA A 47 0.15 10.74 3.62
N ARG A 48 0.76 9.57 3.37
CA ARG A 48 2.20 9.34 3.57
C ARG A 48 3.07 10.05 2.52
N GLY A 49 2.48 10.54 1.43
CA GLY A 49 3.15 11.23 0.33
C GLY A 49 3.53 10.34 -0.85
N ASP A 50 3.04 9.09 -0.90
CA ASP A 50 3.32 8.16 -1.99
C ASP A 50 2.58 8.52 -3.29
N ASP A 51 3.14 8.09 -4.42
CA ASP A 51 2.44 8.03 -5.70
C ASP A 51 1.55 6.78 -5.74
N VAL A 52 0.24 6.95 -5.80
CA VAL A 52 -0.69 5.82 -5.86
C VAL A 52 -1.32 5.74 -7.25
N VAL A 53 -1.15 4.61 -7.92
CA VAL A 53 -1.85 4.27 -9.16
C VAL A 53 -3.01 3.35 -8.82
N ILE A 54 -4.21 3.75 -9.23
CA ILE A 54 -5.47 3.15 -8.78
C ILE A 54 -6.13 2.41 -9.93
N VAL A 55 -6.54 1.16 -9.70
CA VAL A 55 -7.38 0.37 -10.61
C VAL A 55 -8.49 -0.33 -9.82
N ASP A 56 -9.72 -0.25 -10.30
CA ASP A 56 -10.86 -0.98 -9.71
C ASP A 56 -11.77 -1.51 -10.81
N GLU A 57 -12.43 -2.63 -10.53
CA GLU A 57 -13.46 -3.18 -11.42
C GLU A 57 -14.81 -2.53 -11.09
N MET A 58 -15.28 -1.67 -11.98
CA MET A 58 -16.62 -1.08 -11.92
C MET A 58 -17.62 -2.08 -12.48
N ASN A 59 -18.08 -2.98 -11.61
CA ASN A 59 -19.06 -4.03 -11.89
C ASN A 59 -20.30 -3.81 -11.02
N ASP A 60 -21.47 -4.00 -11.63
CA ASP A 60 -22.83 -3.81 -11.09
C ASP A 60 -23.20 -4.74 -9.93
N TYR A 61 -22.32 -5.67 -9.54
CA TYR A 61 -22.52 -6.61 -8.43
C TYR A 61 -22.56 -5.94 -7.04
N TYR A 62 -22.21 -4.66 -6.95
CA TYR A 62 -22.35 -3.79 -5.77
C TYR A 62 -22.92 -2.41 -6.15
N ASP A 63 -23.50 -1.67 -5.19
CA ASP A 63 -24.01 -0.31 -5.43
C ASP A 63 -22.88 0.63 -5.92
N VAL A 64 -22.91 0.90 -7.22
CA VAL A 64 -21.90 1.67 -7.97
C VAL A 64 -21.72 3.07 -7.38
N LYS A 65 -22.74 3.63 -6.72
CA LYS A 65 -22.68 4.97 -6.12
C LYS A 65 -21.66 5.07 -4.99
N LEU A 66 -21.48 4.00 -4.21
CA LEU A 66 -20.49 3.97 -3.13
C LEU A 66 -19.07 3.90 -3.68
N LYS A 67 -18.86 3.06 -4.71
CA LYS A 67 -17.58 2.96 -5.42
C LYS A 67 -17.18 4.29 -6.07
N GLN A 68 -18.14 4.94 -6.74
CA GLN A 68 -17.92 6.24 -7.37
C GLN A 68 -17.55 7.32 -6.35
N SER A 69 -18.31 7.43 -5.26
CA SER A 69 -18.02 8.39 -4.18
C SER A 69 -16.62 8.21 -3.58
N ASN A 70 -16.16 6.95 -3.45
CA ASN A 70 -14.81 6.65 -2.94
C ASN A 70 -13.71 7.03 -3.93
N LEU A 71 -13.93 6.80 -5.23
CA LEU A 71 -12.98 7.18 -6.28
C LEU A 71 -12.89 8.71 -6.41
N ASP A 72 -14.01 9.41 -6.39
CA ASP A 72 -14.08 10.88 -6.50
C ASP A 72 -13.33 11.59 -5.35
N TRP A 73 -13.20 10.94 -4.19
CA TRP A 73 -12.40 11.49 -3.08
C TRP A 73 -10.89 11.34 -3.32
N LEU A 74 -10.48 10.33 -4.08
CA LEU A 74 -9.07 9.97 -4.30
C LEU A 74 -8.45 10.62 -5.54
N THR A 75 -9.27 11.19 -6.44
CA THR A 75 -8.86 11.95 -7.63
C THR A 75 -8.91 13.45 -7.38
#